data_AF-A0A357AY09-F1
#
_entry.id   AF-A0A357AY09-F1
#
_cell.length_a   1.000
_cell.length_b   1.000
_cell.length_c   1.000
_cell.angle_alpha   90.00
_cell.angle_beta   90.00
_cell.angle_gamma   90.00
#
_symmetry.space_group_name_H-M   'P 1'
#
loop_
_entity.id
_entity.type
_entity.pdbx_description
1 polymer ?
#
loop_
_entity_poly.entity_id
_entity_poly.type
_entity_poly.pdbx_seq_one_letter_code
_entity_poly.pdbx_strand_id
1 'polypeptide(L)'
;MSERYYKELARILARNGIESASPEKNTLPVLLNGSSACRVEPSGDVCIFPDDLRSPEADELYHRVAPFSRMVKEYMTAIERAPLLKATALDEDYKLLAEFNGAVLAGRETEHGYMFVTWARDYEGTGVICGGYYLDAYEAAKRDFAVRAGLIEKQLLFSNDQLLNIYQSINDTFGAGYELTQEDEKNLAGIQEQIEDILPDVNERIAAIQQKAFDTMQGQSM
;
A
#
# COMPACT_ATOMS: atom_id res chain seq x y z
N MET A 1 4.89 -23.06 10.70
CA MET A 1 4.72 -21.95 9.75
C MET A 1 3.45 -22.04 8.91
N SER A 2 3.15 -23.17 8.24
CA SER A 2 1.98 -23.29 7.35
C SER A 2 0.63 -22.98 8.03
N GLU A 3 0.39 -23.50 9.23
CA GLU A 3 -0.89 -23.27 9.93
C GLU A 3 -1.13 -21.80 10.33
N ARG A 4 -0.11 -21.14 10.92
CA ARG A 4 -0.19 -19.69 11.22
C ARG A 4 -0.33 -18.86 9.95
N TYR A 5 0.39 -19.23 8.89
CA TYR A 5 0.29 -18.57 7.59
C TYR A 5 -1.12 -18.66 7.02
N TYR A 6 -1.74 -19.84 7.00
CA TYR A 6 -3.10 -19.99 6.49
C TYR A 6 -4.14 -19.30 7.34
N LYS A 7 -3.99 -19.31 8.67
CA LYS A 7 -4.88 -18.56 9.57
C LYS A 7 -4.84 -17.06 9.26
N GLU A 8 -3.64 -16.52 9.08
CA GLU A 8 -3.46 -15.11 8.78
C GLU A 8 -3.94 -14.76 7.36
N LEU A 9 -3.63 -15.58 6.37
CA LEU A 9 -4.08 -15.38 5.00
C LEU A 9 -5.62 -15.43 4.93
N ALA A 10 -6.26 -16.41 5.55
CA ALA A 10 -7.73 -16.50 5.61
C ALA A 10 -8.34 -15.25 6.25
N ARG A 11 -7.74 -14.71 7.32
CA ARG A 11 -8.17 -13.45 7.95
C ARG A 11 -8.08 -12.26 6.99
N ILE A 12 -6.96 -12.12 6.28
CA ILE A 12 -6.77 -11.04 5.30
C ILE A 12 -7.72 -11.17 4.12
N LEU A 13 -7.92 -12.38 3.59
CA LEU A 13 -8.86 -12.64 2.50
C LEU A 13 -10.30 -12.29 2.91
N ALA A 14 -10.74 -12.73 4.10
CA ALA A 14 -12.07 -12.45 4.60
C ALA A 14 -12.34 -10.93 4.75
N ARG A 15 -11.34 -10.17 5.24
CA ARG A 15 -11.42 -8.69 5.31
C ARG A 15 -11.56 -8.01 3.96
N ASN A 16 -11.14 -8.68 2.88
CA ASN A 16 -11.24 -8.20 1.50
C ASN A 16 -12.41 -8.86 0.74
N GLY A 17 -13.35 -9.47 1.45
CA GLY A 17 -14.55 -10.09 0.87
C GLY A 17 -14.24 -11.33 0.03
N ILE A 18 -13.13 -12.00 0.30
CA ILE A 18 -12.73 -13.24 -0.37
C ILE A 18 -12.92 -14.41 0.61
N GLU A 19 -13.71 -15.38 0.19
CA GLU A 19 -14.00 -16.57 0.99
C GLU A 19 -12.90 -17.63 0.82
N SER A 20 -12.57 -18.32 1.92
CA SER A 20 -11.66 -19.47 1.91
C SER A 20 -12.18 -20.58 2.81
N ALA A 21 -11.89 -21.82 2.44
CA ALA A 21 -12.21 -23.00 3.24
C ALA A 21 -11.09 -23.29 4.26
N SER A 22 -11.34 -24.28 5.13
CA SER A 22 -10.28 -24.83 5.96
C SER A 22 -9.16 -25.43 5.10
N PRO A 23 -7.88 -25.31 5.52
CA PRO A 23 -6.78 -25.90 4.77
C PRO A 23 -6.96 -27.40 4.56
N GLU A 24 -6.74 -27.87 3.34
CA GLU A 24 -6.82 -29.28 2.96
C GLU A 24 -5.57 -29.64 2.13
N LYS A 25 -4.99 -30.82 2.37
CA LYS A 25 -3.82 -31.34 1.63
C LYS A 25 -2.68 -30.32 1.52
N ASN A 26 -2.43 -29.58 2.61
CA ASN A 26 -1.38 -28.56 2.69
C ASN A 26 -1.58 -27.41 1.68
N THR A 27 -2.84 -27.05 1.41
CA THR A 27 -3.24 -25.88 0.62
C THR A 27 -4.40 -25.17 1.30
N LEU A 28 -4.56 -23.87 1.08
CA LEU A 28 -5.75 -23.11 1.47
C LEU A 28 -6.67 -22.94 0.26
N PRO A 29 -7.83 -23.61 0.20
CA PRO A 29 -8.77 -23.43 -0.91
C PRO A 29 -9.46 -22.06 -0.81
N VAL A 30 -9.51 -21.34 -1.93
CA VAL A 30 -10.25 -20.09 -2.08
C VAL A 30 -11.55 -20.38 -2.84
N LEU A 31 -12.65 -19.87 -2.33
CA LEU A 31 -13.98 -20.23 -2.81
C LEU A 31 -14.58 -19.15 -3.71
N LEU A 32 -15.23 -19.59 -4.78
CA LEU A 32 -16.20 -18.81 -5.55
C LEU A 32 -17.54 -19.53 -5.45
N ASN A 33 -18.55 -18.87 -4.87
CA ASN A 33 -19.89 -19.43 -4.66
C ASN A 33 -19.86 -20.81 -3.95
N GLY A 34 -19.00 -20.97 -2.94
CA GLY A 34 -18.83 -22.20 -2.17
C GLY A 34 -18.03 -23.32 -2.86
N SER A 35 -17.58 -23.13 -4.11
CA SER A 35 -16.73 -24.08 -4.83
C SER A 35 -15.29 -23.58 -4.90
N SER A 36 -14.31 -24.47 -4.80
CA SER A 36 -12.88 -24.12 -4.93
C SER A 36 -12.61 -23.56 -6.32
N ALA A 37 -12.05 -22.34 -6.40
CA ALA A 37 -11.66 -21.69 -7.64
C ALA A 37 -10.13 -21.71 -7.85
N CYS A 38 -9.38 -21.61 -6.76
CA CYS A 38 -7.94 -21.77 -6.72
C CYS A 38 -7.49 -22.14 -5.31
N ARG A 39 -6.20 -22.49 -5.16
CA ARG A 39 -5.63 -22.89 -3.87
C ARG A 39 -4.31 -22.19 -3.62
N VAL A 40 -4.02 -21.88 -2.37
CA VAL A 40 -2.76 -21.26 -1.97
C VAL A 40 -1.85 -22.28 -1.29
N GLU A 41 -0.66 -22.46 -1.83
CA GLU A 41 0.38 -23.34 -1.30
C GLU A 41 1.15 -22.70 -0.12
N PRO A 42 1.92 -23.48 0.66
CA PRO A 42 2.68 -22.91 1.78
C PRO A 42 3.80 -21.96 1.34
N SER A 43 4.21 -22.04 0.07
CA SER A 43 5.14 -21.09 -0.55
C SER A 43 4.52 -19.70 -0.71
N GLY A 44 3.19 -19.61 -0.75
CA GLY A 44 2.42 -18.43 -1.13
C GLY A 44 2.04 -18.39 -2.61
N ASP A 45 2.40 -19.42 -3.38
CA ASP A 45 1.95 -19.55 -4.76
C ASP A 45 0.46 -19.89 -4.82
N VAL A 46 -0.23 -19.28 -5.76
CA VAL A 46 -1.62 -19.60 -6.07
C VAL A 46 -1.61 -20.59 -7.23
N CYS A 47 -2.34 -21.69 -7.08
CA CYS A 47 -2.40 -22.76 -8.06
C CYS A 47 -3.85 -23.08 -8.40
N ILE A 48 -4.07 -23.57 -9.62
CA ILE A 48 -5.37 -24.06 -10.09
C ILE A 48 -5.24 -25.56 -10.30
N PHE A 49 -6.06 -26.34 -9.62
CA PHE A 49 -6.10 -27.80 -9.71
C PHE A 49 -7.17 -28.24 -10.72
N PRO A 50 -7.08 -29.48 -11.25
CA PRO A 50 -8.07 -29.99 -12.21
C PRO A 50 -9.53 -29.96 -11.73
N ASP A 51 -9.75 -30.11 -10.42
CA ASP A 51 -11.09 -30.12 -9.80
C ASP A 51 -11.59 -28.72 -9.41
N ASP A 52 -10.79 -27.67 -9.61
CA ASP A 52 -11.20 -26.31 -9.30
C ASP A 52 -12.11 -25.74 -10.41
N LEU A 53 -13.04 -24.87 -10.01
CA LEU A 53 -13.98 -24.21 -10.91
C LEU A 53 -13.23 -23.41 -11.98
N ARG A 54 -13.63 -23.60 -13.24
CA ARG A 54 -13.07 -22.87 -14.40
C ARG A 54 -14.13 -21.95 -14.98
N SER A 55 -13.99 -20.66 -14.71
CA SER A 55 -14.79 -19.58 -15.29
C SER A 55 -13.97 -18.28 -15.30
N PRO A 56 -14.36 -17.27 -16.10
CA PRO A 56 -13.71 -15.96 -16.07
C PRO A 56 -13.65 -15.35 -14.66
N GLU A 57 -14.71 -15.52 -13.86
CA GLU A 57 -14.77 -15.02 -12.48
C GLU A 57 -13.79 -15.77 -11.55
N ALA A 58 -13.56 -17.06 -11.79
CA ALA A 58 -12.56 -17.84 -11.07
C ALA A 58 -11.13 -17.37 -11.42
N ASP A 59 -10.87 -17.07 -12.70
CA ASP A 59 -9.60 -16.51 -13.15
C ASP A 59 -9.35 -15.10 -12.58
N GLU A 60 -10.37 -14.25 -12.50
CA GLU A 60 -10.28 -12.95 -11.82
C GLU A 60 -10.00 -13.11 -10.32
N LEU A 61 -10.66 -14.06 -9.65
CA LEU A 61 -10.44 -14.35 -8.25
C LEU A 61 -9.00 -14.78 -7.97
N TYR A 62 -8.43 -15.62 -8.84
CA TYR A 62 -7.01 -15.98 -8.79
C TYR A 62 -6.10 -14.75 -8.77
N HIS A 63 -6.33 -13.81 -9.70
CA HIS A 63 -5.53 -12.58 -9.78
C HIS A 63 -5.71 -11.65 -8.57
N ARG A 64 -6.90 -11.64 -7.98
CA ARG A 64 -7.19 -10.88 -6.75
C ARG A 64 -6.50 -11.48 -5.51
N VAL A 65 -6.39 -12.80 -5.42
CA VAL A 65 -5.79 -13.50 -4.26
C VAL A 65 -4.27 -13.40 -4.24
N ALA A 66 -3.64 -13.55 -5.41
CA ALA A 66 -2.18 -13.59 -5.55
C ALA A 66 -1.43 -12.47 -4.79
N PRO A 67 -1.79 -11.17 -4.88
CA PRO A 67 -1.09 -10.12 -4.15
C PRO A 67 -1.22 -10.27 -2.62
N PHE A 68 -2.39 -10.66 -2.11
CA PHE A 68 -2.56 -10.90 -0.66
C PHE A 68 -1.72 -12.08 -0.19
N SER A 69 -1.76 -13.19 -0.91
CA SER A 69 -0.95 -14.38 -0.58
C SER A 69 0.54 -14.04 -0.47
N ARG A 70 1.06 -13.30 -1.46
CA ARG A 70 2.45 -12.86 -1.51
C ARG A 70 2.77 -11.91 -0.35
N MET A 71 1.93 -10.91 -0.12
CA MET A 71 2.11 -9.92 0.96
C MET A 71 2.16 -10.60 2.33
N VAL A 72 1.20 -11.47 2.63
CA VAL A 72 1.13 -12.23 3.90
C VAL A 72 2.37 -13.09 4.08
N LYS A 73 2.79 -13.78 3.02
CA LYS A 73 3.98 -14.61 3.07
C LYS A 73 5.23 -13.79 3.36
N GLU A 74 5.36 -12.64 2.69
CA GLU A 74 6.49 -11.73 2.81
C GLU A 74 6.66 -11.24 4.25
N TYR A 75 5.63 -10.59 4.83
CA TYR A 75 5.80 -9.99 6.15
C TYR A 75 5.91 -11.04 7.26
N MET A 76 5.20 -12.18 7.18
CA MET A 76 5.34 -13.22 8.20
C MET A 76 6.73 -13.83 8.20
N THR A 77 7.29 -14.06 7.01
CA THR A 77 8.66 -14.57 6.87
C THR A 77 9.68 -13.54 7.36
N ALA A 78 9.47 -12.26 7.08
CA ALA A 78 10.32 -11.18 7.55
C ALA A 78 10.32 -11.08 9.09
N ILE A 79 9.13 -11.08 9.71
CA ILE A 79 8.96 -11.02 11.18
C ILE A 79 9.56 -12.24 11.87
N GLU A 80 9.33 -13.44 11.34
CA GLU A 80 9.87 -14.68 11.92
C GLU A 80 11.40 -14.67 11.95
N ARG A 81 12.03 -14.20 10.87
CA ARG A 81 13.50 -14.21 10.71
C ARG A 81 14.18 -13.01 11.37
N ALA A 82 13.44 -11.94 11.62
CA ALA A 82 13.99 -10.71 12.13
C ALA A 82 14.46 -10.85 13.60
N PRO A 83 15.56 -10.17 13.98
CA PRO A 83 15.93 -10.02 15.37
C PRO A 83 14.95 -9.10 16.09
N LEU A 84 14.95 -9.15 17.42
CA LEU A 84 14.26 -8.14 18.23
C LEU A 84 14.92 -6.77 18.00
N LEU A 85 14.09 -5.73 17.86
CA LEU A 85 14.53 -4.36 17.81
C LEU A 85 15.07 -3.96 19.19
N LYS A 86 16.30 -3.46 19.22
CA LYS A 86 16.91 -2.90 20.42
C LYS A 86 16.80 -1.38 20.36
N ALA A 87 16.05 -0.82 21.31
CA ALA A 87 15.94 0.63 21.48
C ALA A 87 15.72 0.99 22.95
N THR A 88 16.45 2.00 23.44
CA THR A 88 16.27 2.54 24.80
C THR A 88 14.86 3.16 24.89
N ALA A 89 14.03 2.70 25.83
CA ALA A 89 12.62 3.08 26.01
C ALA A 89 11.59 2.47 25.03
N LEU A 90 11.91 1.35 24.37
CA LEU A 90 10.91 0.51 23.71
C LEU A 90 10.60 -0.72 24.59
N ASP A 91 9.43 -0.70 25.24
CA ASP A 91 8.98 -1.79 26.13
C ASP A 91 8.33 -2.96 25.38
N GLU A 92 8.06 -2.79 24.08
CA GLU A 92 7.35 -3.77 23.26
C GLU A 92 8.30 -4.59 22.37
N ASP A 93 8.04 -5.89 22.26
CA ASP A 93 8.84 -6.86 21.50
C ASP A 93 8.63 -6.74 19.97
N TYR A 94 9.02 -5.61 19.40
CA TYR A 94 9.04 -5.42 17.96
C TYR A 94 10.20 -6.15 17.30
N LYS A 95 9.96 -6.70 16.12
CA LYS A 95 10.97 -7.29 15.24
C LYS A 95 11.52 -6.22 14.31
N LEU A 96 12.84 -6.10 14.22
CA LEU A 96 13.51 -5.19 13.30
C LEU A 96 13.51 -5.76 11.88
N LEU A 97 12.66 -5.25 11.01
CA LEU A 97 12.52 -5.73 9.64
C LEU A 97 13.53 -5.07 8.70
N ALA A 98 13.76 -3.77 8.86
CA ALA A 98 14.78 -3.02 8.13
C ALA A 98 15.20 -1.77 8.91
N GLU A 99 16.46 -1.36 8.73
CA GLU A 99 16.97 -0.09 9.22
C GLU A 99 17.92 0.51 8.18
N PHE A 100 17.66 1.76 7.79
CA PHE A 100 18.48 2.47 6.80
C PHE A 100 18.37 3.98 7.00
N ASN A 101 19.51 4.68 6.93
CA ASN A 101 19.59 6.14 7.05
C ASN A 101 18.85 6.70 8.27
N GLY A 102 18.97 6.03 9.41
CA GLY A 102 18.27 6.40 10.65
C GLY A 102 16.77 6.12 10.65
N ALA A 103 16.16 5.63 9.57
CA ALA A 103 14.78 5.14 9.58
C ALA A 103 14.75 3.66 9.98
N VAL A 104 13.73 3.27 10.73
CA VAL A 104 13.50 1.90 11.22
C VAL A 104 12.14 1.44 10.73
N LEU A 105 12.05 0.24 10.13
CA LEU A 105 10.81 -0.50 9.91
C LEU A 105 10.79 -1.70 10.84
N ALA A 106 9.73 -1.79 11.64
CA ALA A 106 9.54 -2.86 12.60
C ALA A 106 8.14 -3.47 12.50
N GLY A 107 7.98 -4.69 13.01
CA GLY A 107 6.69 -5.38 13.01
C GLY A 107 6.51 -6.33 14.18
N ARG A 108 5.25 -6.59 14.55
CA ARG A 108 4.88 -7.63 15.52
C ARG A 108 3.49 -8.20 15.24
N GLU A 109 3.28 -9.43 15.66
CA GLU A 109 1.94 -10.03 15.76
C GLU A 109 1.21 -9.45 16.98
N THR A 110 -0.09 -9.18 16.83
CA THR A 110 -0.99 -8.70 17.88
C THR A 110 -2.26 -9.55 17.89
N GLU A 111 -3.14 -9.38 18.87
CA GLU A 111 -4.43 -10.07 18.91
C GLU A 111 -5.37 -9.71 17.74
N HIS A 112 -5.15 -8.55 17.10
CA HIS A 112 -6.01 -8.04 16.03
C HIS A 112 -5.43 -8.24 14.61
N GLY A 113 -4.19 -8.70 14.51
CA GLY A 113 -3.46 -8.78 13.24
C GLY A 113 -2.00 -8.38 13.42
N TYR A 114 -1.39 -7.86 12.36
CA TYR A 114 0.03 -7.47 12.38
C TYR A 114 0.17 -5.96 12.49
N MET A 115 0.91 -5.50 13.50
CA MET A 115 1.25 -4.11 13.67
C MET A 115 2.63 -3.85 13.06
N PHE A 116 2.68 -2.98 12.07
CA PHE A 116 3.92 -2.45 11.50
C PHE A 116 4.15 -1.04 12.00
N VAL A 117 5.39 -0.68 12.27
CA VAL A 117 5.74 0.64 12.76
C VAL A 117 6.98 1.15 12.06
N THR A 118 6.98 2.43 11.74
CA THR A 118 8.14 3.15 11.25
C THR A 118 8.60 4.16 12.30
N TRP A 119 9.89 4.20 12.57
CA TRP A 119 10.50 5.18 13.48
C TRP A 119 11.69 5.87 12.83
N ALA A 120 12.12 6.98 13.42
CA ALA A 120 13.47 7.50 13.25
C ALA A 120 14.32 7.14 14.48
N ARG A 121 15.60 6.87 14.28
CA ARG A 121 16.58 6.83 15.37
C ARG A 121 16.71 8.21 15.99
N ASP A 122 16.89 8.25 17.30
CA ASP A 122 17.25 9.49 17.97
C ASP A 122 18.67 9.94 17.60
N TYR A 123 19.06 11.13 18.07
CA TYR A 123 20.38 11.69 17.79
C TYR A 123 21.53 10.76 18.24
N GLU A 124 21.34 10.02 19.32
CA GLU A 124 22.35 9.09 19.86
C GLU A 124 22.36 7.73 19.15
N GLY A 125 21.36 7.44 18.32
CA GLY A 125 21.19 6.15 17.65
C GLY A 125 20.75 5.01 18.57
N THR A 126 20.41 5.29 19.83
CA THR A 126 20.08 4.26 20.83
C THR A 126 18.58 4.08 21.01
N GLY A 127 17.81 5.14 20.87
CA GLY A 127 16.35 5.14 20.96
C GLY A 127 15.66 5.16 19.60
N VAL A 128 14.33 5.25 19.65
CA VAL A 128 13.46 5.47 18.49
C VAL A 128 12.45 6.57 18.79
N ILE A 129 12.14 7.41 17.81
CA ILE A 129 11.26 8.57 17.92
C ILE A 129 10.35 8.71 16.69
N CYS A 130 9.33 9.56 16.79
CA CYS A 130 8.43 9.94 15.68
C CYS A 130 7.74 8.76 14.98
N GLY A 131 7.08 7.87 15.74
CA GLY A 131 6.50 6.63 15.24
C GLY A 131 5.27 6.79 14.33
N GLY A 132 5.26 6.14 13.17
CA GLY A 132 4.07 5.89 12.35
C GLY A 132 3.57 4.45 12.54
N TYR A 133 2.30 4.25 12.90
CA TYR A 133 1.74 2.94 13.27
C TYR A 133 0.71 2.47 12.24
N TYR A 134 0.84 1.22 11.80
CA TYR A 134 0.11 0.65 10.66
C TYR A 134 -0.40 -0.75 10.99
N LEU A 135 -1.66 -0.85 11.43
CA LEU A 135 -2.33 -2.14 11.66
C LEU A 135 -2.80 -2.75 10.34
N ASP A 136 -2.31 -3.94 10.01
CA ASP A 136 -2.60 -4.69 8.77
C ASP A 136 -2.30 -3.91 7.47
N ALA A 137 -1.49 -2.87 7.55
CA ALA A 137 -1.17 -1.98 6.45
C ALA A 137 0.32 -2.04 6.11
N TYR A 138 0.80 -3.24 5.80
CA TYR A 138 2.21 -3.53 5.52
C TYR A 138 2.78 -2.71 4.35
N GLU A 139 2.03 -2.58 3.24
CA GLU A 139 2.46 -1.76 2.09
C GLU A 139 2.56 -0.27 2.44
N ALA A 140 1.66 0.24 3.26
CA ALA A 140 1.73 1.62 3.73
C ALA A 140 2.97 1.85 4.62
N ALA A 141 3.27 0.90 5.51
CA ALA A 141 4.48 0.95 6.34
C ALA A 141 5.77 0.87 5.50
N LYS A 142 5.82 0.01 4.48
CA LYS A 142 6.97 -0.06 3.54
C LYS A 142 7.16 1.26 2.80
N ARG A 143 6.07 1.87 2.33
CA ARG A 143 6.12 3.15 1.63
C ARG A 143 6.62 4.28 2.53
N ASP A 144 6.07 4.36 3.74
CA ASP A 144 6.50 5.37 4.72
C ASP A 144 7.97 5.17 5.12
N PHE A 145 8.40 3.93 5.36
CA PHE A 145 9.81 3.61 5.58
C PHE A 145 10.68 4.06 4.41
N ALA A 146 10.31 3.74 3.17
CA ALA A 146 11.10 4.10 1.99
C ALA A 146 11.29 5.62 1.86
N VAL A 147 10.26 6.40 2.18
CA VAL A 147 10.36 7.88 2.19
C VAL A 147 11.22 8.37 3.34
N ARG A 148 10.99 7.89 4.57
CA ARG A 148 11.79 8.29 5.75
C ARG A 148 13.27 7.94 5.62
N ALA A 149 13.54 6.79 5.00
CA ALA A 149 14.88 6.29 4.73
C ALA A 149 15.58 7.05 3.58
N GLY A 150 14.85 7.88 2.82
CA GLY A 150 15.37 8.56 1.64
C GLY A 150 15.59 7.64 0.44
N LEU A 151 14.96 6.46 0.42
CA LEU A 151 14.98 5.54 -0.73
C LEU A 151 14.04 5.99 -1.85
N ILE A 152 13.02 6.77 -1.50
CA ILE A 152 12.08 7.43 -2.43
C ILE A 152 11.99 8.89 -2.02
N GLU A 153 12.03 9.80 -2.99
CA GLU A 153 11.82 11.22 -2.73
C GLU A 153 10.41 11.46 -2.18
N LYS A 154 10.31 12.18 -1.05
CA LYS A 154 9.03 12.46 -0.35
C LYS A 154 7.98 13.09 -1.27
N GLN A 155 8.43 13.79 -2.29
CA GLN A 155 7.63 14.42 -3.33
C GLN A 155 6.88 13.41 -4.22
N LEU A 156 7.31 12.14 -4.29
CA LEU A 156 6.68 11.05 -5.07
C LEU A 156 5.64 10.23 -4.25
N LEU A 157 5.04 10.83 -3.22
CA LEU A 157 3.98 10.22 -2.40
C LEU A 157 2.60 10.19 -3.06
N PHE A 158 2.42 10.91 -4.17
CA PHE A 158 1.23 10.86 -5.00
C PHE A 158 1.58 10.24 -6.36
N SER A 159 0.64 9.52 -6.97
CA SER A 159 0.81 9.15 -8.38
C SER A 159 0.79 10.41 -9.25
N ASN A 160 1.33 10.33 -10.47
CA ASN A 160 1.30 11.46 -11.40
C ASN A 160 -0.14 11.95 -11.65
N ASP A 161 -1.11 11.04 -11.71
CA ASP A 161 -2.53 11.39 -11.86
C ASP A 161 -3.09 12.10 -10.63
N GLN A 162 -2.66 11.70 -9.43
CA GLN A 162 -3.04 12.39 -8.19
C GLN A 162 -2.44 13.80 -8.12
N LEU A 163 -1.16 13.96 -8.49
CA LEU A 163 -0.50 15.26 -8.58
C LEU A 163 -1.19 16.18 -9.60
N LEU A 164 -1.54 15.65 -10.77
CA LEU A 164 -2.30 16.38 -11.79
C LEU A 164 -3.65 16.88 -11.26
N ASN A 165 -4.41 16.03 -10.57
CA ASN A 165 -5.70 16.40 -10.01
C ASN A 165 -5.57 17.45 -8.90
N ILE A 166 -4.56 17.34 -8.04
CA ILE A 166 -4.27 18.34 -7.01
C ILE A 166 -3.94 19.67 -7.68
N TYR A 167 -3.05 19.68 -8.66
CA TYR A 167 -2.66 20.89 -9.40
C TYR A 167 -3.85 21.55 -10.10
N GLN A 168 -4.71 20.77 -10.77
CA GLN A 168 -5.95 21.26 -11.38
C GLN A 168 -6.90 21.86 -10.35
N SER A 169 -7.10 21.18 -9.20
CA SER A 169 -7.98 21.68 -8.13
C SER A 169 -7.51 23.03 -7.58
N ILE A 170 -6.19 23.24 -7.48
CA ILE A 170 -5.61 24.51 -7.06
C ILE A 170 -5.86 25.60 -8.12
N ASN A 171 -5.67 25.31 -9.41
CA ASN A 171 -6.00 26.24 -10.49
C ASN A 171 -7.49 26.62 -10.49
N ASP A 172 -8.38 25.65 -10.31
CA ASP A 172 -9.81 25.88 -10.22
C ASP A 172 -10.15 26.76 -9.01
N THR A 173 -9.47 26.55 -7.88
CA THR A 173 -9.63 27.38 -6.67
C THR A 173 -9.22 28.83 -6.93
N PHE A 174 -8.09 29.07 -7.60
CA PHE A 174 -7.68 30.42 -7.99
C PHE A 174 -8.62 31.04 -9.04
N GLY A 175 -9.12 30.25 -9.99
CA GLY A 175 -10.04 30.70 -11.03
C GLY A 175 -11.46 31.00 -10.53
N ALA A 176 -11.91 30.33 -9.47
CA ALA A 176 -13.22 30.51 -8.87
C ALA A 176 -13.37 31.81 -8.06
N GLY A 177 -12.26 32.49 -7.75
CA GLY A 177 -12.27 33.79 -7.06
C GLY A 177 -12.72 33.72 -5.60
N TYR A 178 -12.43 32.61 -4.91
CA TYR A 178 -12.64 32.51 -3.47
C TYR A 178 -11.80 33.54 -2.71
N GLU A 179 -12.33 34.08 -1.61
CA GLU A 179 -11.53 34.90 -0.69
C GLU A 179 -10.56 33.98 0.06
N LEU A 180 -9.31 33.96 -0.41
CA LEU A 180 -8.21 33.26 0.24
C LEU A 180 -7.45 34.23 1.14
N THR A 181 -6.93 33.73 2.26
CA THR A 181 -5.96 34.51 3.02
C THR A 181 -4.63 34.55 2.26
N GLN A 182 -3.81 35.57 2.52
CA GLN A 182 -2.47 35.67 1.92
C GLN A 182 -1.60 34.43 2.24
N GLU A 183 -1.80 33.81 3.40
CA GLU A 183 -1.11 32.60 3.80
C GLU A 183 -1.57 31.40 2.96
N ASP A 184 -2.88 31.26 2.74
CA ASP A 184 -3.44 30.20 1.90
C ASP A 184 -3.00 30.33 0.44
N GLU A 185 -3.01 31.55 -0.13
CA GLU A 185 -2.51 31.79 -1.49
C GLU A 185 -1.05 31.37 -1.64
N LYS A 186 -0.20 31.74 -0.68
CA LYS A 186 1.22 31.37 -0.68
C LYS A 186 1.41 29.87 -0.54
N ASN A 187 0.63 29.21 0.33
CA ASN A 187 0.70 27.77 0.53
C ASN A 187 0.28 27.02 -0.74
N LEU A 188 -0.83 27.42 -1.37
CA LEU A 188 -1.33 26.83 -2.61
C LEU A 188 -0.36 27.03 -3.78
N ALA A 189 0.20 28.23 -3.94
CA ALA A 189 1.23 28.49 -4.95
C ALA A 189 2.50 27.65 -4.70
N GLY A 190 2.94 27.52 -3.45
CA GLY A 190 4.07 26.66 -3.10
C GLY A 190 3.82 25.17 -3.31
N ILE A 191 2.57 24.71 -3.25
CA ILE A 191 2.19 23.34 -3.64
C ILE A 191 2.28 23.18 -5.16
N GLN A 192 1.86 24.18 -5.95
CA GLN A 192 1.99 24.14 -7.41
C GLN A 192 3.45 24.07 -7.86
N GLU A 193 4.32 24.91 -7.29
CA GLU A 193 5.76 24.90 -7.59
C GLU A 193 6.39 23.52 -7.30
N GLN A 194 6.04 22.92 -6.15
CA GLN A 194 6.48 21.55 -5.84
C GLN A 194 5.97 20.53 -6.86
N ILE A 195 4.74 20.66 -7.34
CA ILE A 195 4.20 19.74 -8.36
C ILE A 195 4.89 19.95 -9.71
N GLU A 196 5.19 21.19 -10.10
CA GLU A 196 5.93 21.51 -11.33
C GLU A 196 7.36 20.95 -11.31
N ASP A 197 8.03 20.99 -10.16
CA ASP A 197 9.34 20.37 -9.98
C ASP A 197 9.29 18.84 -10.17
N ILE A 198 8.21 18.19 -9.70
CA ILE A 198 8.02 16.74 -9.82
C ILE A 198 7.56 16.33 -11.23
N LEU A 199 6.70 17.15 -11.85
CA LEU A 199 6.09 16.94 -13.16
C LEU A 199 6.30 18.17 -14.04
N PRO A 200 7.48 18.30 -14.70
CA PRO A 200 7.78 19.46 -15.53
C PRO A 200 6.82 19.65 -16.71
N ASP A 201 6.12 18.59 -17.12
CA ASP A 201 5.13 18.55 -18.20
C ASP A 201 3.67 18.61 -17.69
N VAL A 202 3.44 19.03 -16.44
CA VAL A 202 2.09 19.08 -15.82
C VAL A 202 1.07 19.85 -16.67
N ASN A 203 1.46 21.02 -17.21
CA ASN A 203 0.57 21.84 -18.05
C ASN A 203 0.25 21.18 -19.40
N GLU A 204 1.21 20.48 -20.00
CA GLU A 204 1.01 19.74 -21.26
C GLU A 204 0.07 18.55 -21.07
N ARG A 205 0.22 17.83 -19.96
CA ARG A 205 -0.67 16.71 -19.58
C ARG A 205 -2.11 17.18 -19.37
N ILE A 206 -2.29 18.32 -18.71
CA ILE A 206 -3.62 18.92 -18.50
C ILE A 206 -4.26 19.30 -19.83
N ALA A 207 -3.52 19.97 -20.71
CA ALA A 207 -4.00 20.34 -22.03
C ALA A 207 -4.41 19.11 -22.86
N ALA A 208 -3.61 18.03 -22.82
CA ALA A 208 -3.92 16.78 -23.52
C ALA A 208 -5.19 16.08 -22.98
N ILE A 209 -5.43 16.13 -21.66
CA ILE A 209 -6.65 15.61 -21.04
C ILE A 209 -7.88 16.42 -21.47
N GLN A 210 -7.77 17.75 -21.44
CA GLN A 210 -8.84 18.65 -21.87
C GLN A 210 -9.19 18.47 -23.35
N GLN A 211 -8.18 18.33 -24.22
CA GLN A 211 -8.38 18.06 -25.63
C GLN A 211 -9.08 16.72 -25.87
N LYS A 212 -8.66 15.65 -25.18
CA LYS A 212 -9.32 14.34 -25.27
C LYS A 212 -10.77 14.39 -24.80
N ALA A 213 -11.06 15.11 -23.72
CA ALA A 213 -12.43 15.29 -23.23
C ALA A 213 -13.30 16.02 -24.28
N PHE A 214 -12.76 17.09 -24.88
CA PHE A 214 -13.42 17.85 -25.93
C PHE A 214 -13.71 17.01 -27.18
N ASP A 215 -12.73 16.25 -27.67
CA ASP A 215 -12.86 15.38 -28.85
C ASP A 215 -13.91 14.27 -28.60
N THR A 216 -13.96 13.73 -27.38
CA THR A 216 -14.95 12.71 -26.98
C THR A 216 -16.37 13.27 -26.96
N MET A 217 -16.57 14.52 -26.53
CA MET A 217 -17.87 15.19 -26.54
C MET A 217 -18.34 15.54 -27.96
N GLN A 218 -17.43 15.85 -28.87
CA GLN A 218 -17.76 16.08 -30.28
C GLN A 218 -18.11 14.79 -31.04
N GLY A 219 -17.41 13.69 -30.73
CA GLY A 219 -17.67 12.37 -31.32
C GLY A 219 -18.99 11.71 -30.90
N GLN A 220 -19.59 12.13 -29.78
CA GLN A 220 -20.92 11.69 -29.32
C GLN A 220 -22.07 12.53 -29.89
N SER A 221 -21.77 13.63 -30.60
CA SER A 221 -22.76 14.55 -31.19
C SER A 221 -22.93 14.36 -32.72
N MET A 222 -22.30 13.35 -33.31
CA MET A 222 -22.52 12.88 -34.69
C MET A 222 -23.19 11.51 -34.70
#